data_AF-A0A374UK89-F1
#
_entry.id   AF-A0A374UK89-F1
#
_cell.length_a   1.000
_cell.length_b   1.000
_cell.length_c   1.000
_cell.angle_alpha   90.00
_cell.angle_beta   90.00
_cell.angle_gamma   90.00
#
_symmetry.space_group_name_H-M   'P 1'
#
loop_
_entity.id
_entity.type
_entity.pdbx_description
1 polymer ?
#
loop_
_entity_poly.entity_id
_entity_poly.type
_entity_poly.pdbx_seq_one_letter_code
_entity_poly.pdbx_strand_id
1 'polypeptide(L)'
;MFKKVMSLALASTLVLSAGAFAASAAEAEDAVAANDESAVAADDSSAVAAGDESQVGAGTKIYFDVKSAGWKNFEKIYCHVWRADGTGKWPSWQTKKELCKKESDDLYSYDITKTGNAEEIQNAGSKNLYCVIFSADTQVQIYNTIMNGNCIGDTVYVTGNKIENPKDSNKTDTEAAWKNHPECGPQKVITSTSKVVGTALADGTTDVTLLADYLLDYVSDEGVADTSKTDKTQDLINQLKISPVAVMSNVNFKLEGFVKEETMTQDVANKKKATIEGILGNCTDPTKGGEKVNKDEINNAEAKNDAAESNGGSSNSGSSSNGSSSNGSSNGSSSGSNSVQSGQETTIFFVFAGVMVAAAGVFFLVRRREN
;
A
#
# COMPACT_ATOMS: atom_id res chain seq x y z
N MET A 1 -0.26 16.90 -59.32
CA MET A 1 0.68 17.99 -59.03
C MET A 1 1.37 17.68 -57.71
N PHE A 2 2.63 17.27 -57.77
CA PHE A 2 3.52 17.02 -56.64
C PHE A 2 4.00 18.34 -56.02
N LYS A 3 4.16 18.40 -54.69
CA LYS A 3 5.17 19.25 -54.03
C LYS A 3 5.42 18.84 -52.56
N LYS A 4 6.63 18.28 -52.36
CA LYS A 4 7.60 18.42 -51.22
C LYS A 4 7.09 18.02 -49.82
N VAL A 5 7.59 17.02 -49.08
CA VAL A 5 8.95 16.57 -48.67
C VAL A 5 9.83 17.63 -48.01
N MET A 6 10.05 17.49 -46.69
CA MET A 6 11.25 17.78 -45.87
C MET A 6 10.87 17.42 -44.41
N SER A 7 11.33 16.32 -43.80
CA SER A 7 12.65 16.06 -43.19
C SER A 7 13.13 17.18 -42.25
N LEU A 8 13.16 16.89 -40.94
CA LEU A 8 14.03 17.58 -40.00
C LEU A 8 14.64 16.53 -39.04
N ALA A 9 15.96 16.53 -39.00
CA ALA A 9 16.80 15.53 -38.38
C ALA A 9 17.06 15.82 -36.89
N LEU A 10 17.29 14.72 -36.17
CA LEU A 10 17.86 14.64 -34.83
C LEU A 10 19.28 15.25 -34.84
N ALA A 11 19.58 16.15 -33.90
CA ALA A 11 20.95 16.58 -33.62
C ALA A 11 21.16 16.55 -32.10
N SER A 12 21.93 15.56 -31.68
CA SER A 12 22.50 15.34 -30.36
C SER A 12 23.70 16.26 -30.14
N THR A 13 23.70 17.01 -29.03
CA THR A 13 24.87 17.75 -28.54
C THR A 13 25.34 17.14 -27.23
N LEU A 14 26.37 16.31 -27.33
CA LEU A 14 27.26 15.91 -26.25
C LEU A 14 28.14 17.11 -25.89
N VAL A 15 28.12 17.54 -24.62
CA VAL A 15 29.14 18.43 -24.07
C VAL A 15 30.08 17.57 -23.22
N LEU A 16 31.25 17.29 -23.78
CA LEU A 16 32.42 16.75 -23.09
C LEU A 16 33.24 17.93 -22.59
N SER A 17 33.34 18.11 -21.27
CA SER A 17 34.36 18.97 -20.68
C SER A 17 35.59 18.13 -20.33
N ALA A 18 36.64 18.31 -21.14
CA ALA A 18 37.99 17.86 -20.86
C ALA A 18 38.61 18.75 -19.77
N GLY A 19 39.11 18.13 -18.69
CA GLY A 19 39.99 18.76 -17.71
C GLY A 19 41.34 18.07 -17.77
N ALA A 20 42.35 18.80 -18.24
CA ALA A 20 43.69 18.32 -18.52
C ALA A 20 44.51 18.02 -17.25
N PHE A 21 45.31 16.95 -17.35
CA PHE A 21 46.42 16.63 -16.46
C PHE A 21 47.53 17.66 -16.63
N ALA A 22 48.06 18.18 -15.52
CA ALA A 22 49.36 18.82 -15.46
C ALA A 22 50.19 18.10 -14.39
N ALA A 23 51.24 17.43 -14.85
CA ALA A 23 52.32 16.90 -14.02
C ALA A 23 53.34 18.01 -13.73
N SER A 24 53.87 18.03 -12.51
CA SER A 24 55.22 18.51 -12.23
C SER A 24 55.81 17.68 -11.10
N ALA A 25 57.02 17.22 -11.34
CA ALA A 25 57.79 16.29 -10.54
C ALA A 25 58.58 16.96 -9.41
N ALA A 26 59.00 16.09 -8.47
CA ALA A 26 60.19 16.13 -7.61
C ALA A 26 60.25 17.27 -6.54
N GLU A 27 60.72 17.05 -5.31
CA GLU A 27 61.87 16.23 -4.91
C GLU A 27 61.64 15.42 -3.62
N ALA A 28 62.43 14.35 -3.48
CA ALA A 28 62.62 13.56 -2.28
C ALA A 28 63.92 14.01 -1.59
N GLU A 29 63.94 14.07 -0.25
CA GLU A 29 65.03 13.68 0.69
C GLU A 29 64.36 13.53 2.08
N ASP A 30 64.19 12.31 2.59
CA ASP A 30 65.05 11.59 3.54
C ASP A 30 65.11 12.19 4.96
N ALA A 31 64.60 11.45 5.94
CA ALA A 31 65.25 11.18 7.23
C ALA A 31 64.30 10.47 8.21
N VAL A 32 64.74 9.28 8.60
CA VAL A 32 64.28 8.42 9.70
C VAL A 32 64.44 9.05 11.09
N ALA A 33 63.50 8.77 12.00
CA ALA A 33 63.79 8.42 13.39
C ALA A 33 62.56 7.77 14.06
N ALA A 34 62.74 6.54 14.53
CA ALA A 34 61.92 5.93 15.57
C ALA A 34 62.31 6.51 16.94
N ASN A 35 61.37 6.71 17.85
CA ASN A 35 61.29 5.91 19.08
C ASN A 35 60.07 6.30 19.95
N ASP A 36 59.56 5.26 20.57
CA ASP A 36 58.59 5.14 21.66
C ASP A 36 58.78 6.14 22.82
N GLU A 37 57.68 6.72 23.31
CA GLU A 37 57.49 6.88 24.76
C GLU A 37 56.01 7.07 25.14
N SER A 38 55.61 6.21 26.06
CA SER A 38 54.37 6.17 26.83
C SER A 38 53.90 7.52 27.38
N ALA A 39 52.61 7.81 27.19
CA ALA A 39 51.85 8.66 28.10
C ALA A 39 50.39 8.16 28.18
N VAL A 40 50.13 7.35 29.21
CA VAL A 40 48.78 7.04 29.68
C VAL A 40 48.22 8.28 30.37
N ALA A 41 47.29 8.98 29.72
CA ALA A 41 46.41 9.94 30.37
C ALA A 41 45.00 9.36 30.35
N ALA A 42 44.54 8.94 31.52
CA ALA A 42 43.12 8.76 31.78
C ALA A 42 42.47 10.14 31.69
N ASP A 43 41.57 10.31 30.72
CA ASP A 43 40.59 11.37 30.75
C ASP A 43 39.19 10.76 30.64
N ASP A 44 38.42 11.08 31.67
CA ASP A 44 37.08 10.64 31.95
C ASP A 44 36.14 11.40 31.02
N SER A 45 35.82 10.78 29.87
CA SER A 45 34.77 11.26 28.98
C SER A 45 33.85 10.11 28.63
N SER A 46 33.09 9.67 29.62
CA SER A 46 31.78 9.09 29.39
C SER A 46 30.80 10.17 28.92
N ALA A 47 31.03 10.73 27.74
CA ALA A 47 29.95 11.30 26.95
C ALA A 47 29.34 10.13 26.16
N VAL A 48 28.58 9.30 26.88
CA VAL A 48 27.55 8.50 26.23
C VAL A 48 26.63 9.52 25.56
N ALA A 49 26.67 9.59 24.24
CA ALA A 49 25.61 10.21 23.48
C ALA A 49 24.35 9.42 23.84
N ALA A 50 23.59 9.95 24.80
CA ALA A 50 22.21 9.58 24.96
C ALA A 50 21.60 9.72 23.57
N GLY A 51 21.21 8.59 22.99
CA GLY A 51 20.31 8.62 21.85
C GLY A 51 19.17 9.55 22.25
N ASP A 52 18.80 10.43 21.33
CA ASP A 52 17.55 11.17 21.42
C ASP A 52 16.45 10.10 21.56
N GLU A 53 16.14 9.76 22.81
CA GLU A 53 14.98 8.97 23.16
C GLU A 53 13.82 9.84 22.72
N SER A 54 13.31 9.48 21.55
CA SER A 54 12.08 9.96 20.95
C SER A 54 11.13 10.41 22.04
N GLN A 55 10.95 11.73 22.15
CA GLN A 55 9.76 12.26 22.79
C GLN A 55 8.57 11.78 21.96
N VAL A 56 8.03 10.60 22.29
CA VAL A 56 6.63 10.23 22.05
C VAL A 56 5.78 11.17 22.90
N GLY A 57 5.78 12.44 22.52
CA GLY A 57 5.09 13.50 23.20
C GLY A 57 3.59 13.30 23.06
N ALA A 58 2.88 13.51 24.15
CA ALA A 58 1.44 13.78 24.15
C ALA A 58 1.12 14.79 23.03
N GLY A 59 0.59 14.30 21.92
CA GLY A 59 0.46 15.06 20.69
C GLY A 59 -0.48 14.38 19.72
N THR A 60 -0.96 15.16 18.76
CA THR A 60 -1.89 14.72 17.71
C THR A 60 -1.25 14.85 16.34
N LYS A 61 0.08 14.98 16.27
CA LYS A 61 0.78 15.31 15.05
C LYS A 61 1.48 14.10 14.47
N ILE A 62 1.47 14.01 13.14
CA ILE A 62 2.42 13.23 12.36
C ILE A 62 3.24 14.19 11.50
N TYR A 63 4.45 13.80 11.14
CA TYR A 63 5.39 14.66 10.44
C TYR A 63 5.77 14.09 9.07
N PHE A 64 6.21 14.97 8.18
CA PHE A 64 6.74 14.62 6.87
C PHE A 64 8.04 15.35 6.61
N ASP A 65 9.08 14.58 6.36
CA ASP A 65 10.39 15.03 5.92
C ASP A 65 10.34 15.33 4.43
N VAL A 66 9.92 16.53 4.06
CA VAL A 66 9.76 16.93 2.65
C VAL A 66 11.10 16.99 1.92
N LYS A 67 12.20 17.20 2.65
CA LYS A 67 13.55 17.19 2.09
C LYS A 67 13.89 15.84 1.47
N SER A 68 13.57 14.75 2.18
CA SER A 68 13.78 13.39 1.68
C SER A 68 13.04 13.11 0.36
N ALA A 69 11.92 13.79 0.11
CA ALA A 69 11.12 13.64 -1.10
C ALA A 69 11.70 14.40 -2.31
N GLY A 70 12.59 15.37 -2.09
CA GLY A 70 13.18 16.20 -3.14
C GLY A 70 12.18 17.06 -3.92
N TRP A 71 10.98 17.30 -3.35
CA TRP A 71 9.94 18.11 -3.97
C TRP A 71 10.38 19.58 -4.05
N LYS A 72 9.97 20.27 -5.12
CA LYS A 72 10.36 21.66 -5.40
C LYS A 72 9.15 22.47 -5.87
N ASN A 73 9.22 23.78 -5.68
CA ASN A 73 8.24 24.76 -6.17
C ASN A 73 6.80 24.55 -5.67
N PHE A 74 6.63 23.90 -4.51
CA PHE A 74 5.33 23.78 -3.85
C PHE A 74 5.10 24.95 -2.89
N GLU A 75 3.85 25.38 -2.73
CA GLU A 75 3.47 26.33 -1.68
C GLU A 75 2.82 25.61 -0.49
N LYS A 76 2.12 24.52 -0.76
CA LYS A 76 1.31 23.79 0.21
C LYS A 76 1.64 22.31 0.21
N ILE A 77 1.73 21.76 1.42
CA ILE A 77 1.77 20.33 1.67
C ILE A 77 0.44 19.93 2.33
N TYR A 78 -0.11 18.81 1.87
CA TYR A 78 -1.34 18.21 2.35
C TYR A 78 -1.05 16.82 2.92
N CYS A 79 -1.87 16.40 3.87
CA CYS A 79 -1.87 15.06 4.42
C CYS A 79 -3.30 14.52 4.40
N HIS A 80 -3.51 13.47 3.61
CA HIS A 80 -4.76 12.73 3.56
C HIS A 80 -4.63 11.49 4.44
N VAL A 81 -5.51 11.35 5.43
CA VAL A 81 -5.56 10.19 6.34
C VAL A 81 -6.95 9.57 6.26
N TRP A 82 -7.03 8.25 6.13
CA TRP A 82 -8.29 7.51 6.09
C TRP A 82 -8.13 6.08 6.61
N ARG A 83 -9.22 5.41 6.98
CA ARG A 83 -9.19 3.97 7.29
C ARG A 83 -8.86 3.17 6.04
N ALA A 84 -7.93 2.22 6.16
CA ALA A 84 -7.47 1.40 5.05
C ALA A 84 -8.59 0.56 4.41
N ASP A 85 -9.62 0.19 5.18
CA ASP A 85 -10.82 -0.50 4.69
C ASP A 85 -11.84 0.42 4.02
N GLY A 86 -11.54 1.71 3.85
CA GLY A 86 -12.39 2.69 3.16
C GLY A 86 -13.64 3.13 3.93
N THR A 87 -13.86 2.63 5.14
CA THR A 87 -15.02 3.02 5.95
C THR A 87 -14.79 4.35 6.67
N GLY A 88 -15.87 4.95 7.18
CA GLY A 88 -15.82 6.19 7.95
C GLY A 88 -15.90 7.45 7.09
N LYS A 89 -15.91 8.61 7.75
CA LYS A 89 -15.98 9.92 7.10
C LYS A 89 -14.65 10.63 7.28
N TRP A 90 -14.01 10.95 6.16
CA TRP A 90 -12.67 11.53 6.13
C TRP A 90 -12.66 12.90 5.46
N PRO A 91 -11.68 13.75 5.74
CA PRO A 91 -11.43 14.94 4.94
C PRO A 91 -11.33 14.60 3.45
N SER A 92 -11.86 15.49 2.61
CA SER A 92 -11.74 15.32 1.17
C SER A 92 -10.35 15.76 0.71
N TRP A 93 -9.87 15.09 -0.33
CA TRP A 93 -8.56 15.26 -0.93
C TRP A 93 -8.17 16.73 -1.19
N GLN A 94 -6.97 17.09 -0.73
CA GLN A 94 -6.32 18.40 -0.84
C GLN A 94 -7.19 19.59 -0.43
N THR A 95 -8.08 19.38 0.55
CA THR A 95 -8.87 20.48 1.15
C THR A 95 -8.10 21.22 2.25
N LYS A 96 -8.64 22.36 2.70
CA LYS A 96 -8.08 23.13 3.82
C LYS A 96 -7.88 22.29 5.10
N LYS A 97 -8.70 21.25 5.31
CA LYS A 97 -8.58 20.34 6.46
C LYS A 97 -7.36 19.43 6.40
N GLU A 98 -6.76 19.27 5.23
CA GLU A 98 -5.57 18.43 5.01
C GLU A 98 -4.27 19.24 5.02
N LEU A 99 -4.35 20.58 5.05
CA LEU A 99 -3.17 21.43 5.03
C LEU A 99 -2.27 21.15 6.23
N CYS A 100 -1.03 20.80 5.91
CA CYS A 100 0.06 20.65 6.86
C CYS A 100 0.56 22.03 7.32
N LYS A 101 1.06 22.08 8.54
CA LYS A 101 1.77 23.24 9.08
C LYS A 101 3.25 23.07 8.78
N LYS A 102 3.88 24.11 8.23
CA LYS A 102 5.33 24.18 8.10
C LYS A 102 5.94 24.35 9.50
N GLU A 103 6.77 23.40 9.93
CA GLU A 103 7.53 23.50 11.19
C GLU A 103 8.96 24.00 10.93
N SER A 104 9.57 23.59 9.80
CA SER A 104 10.82 24.14 9.26
C SER A 104 10.82 24.04 7.73
N ASP A 105 11.92 24.44 7.06
CA ASP A 105 12.04 24.30 5.60
C ASP A 105 11.95 22.85 5.12
N ASP A 106 12.41 21.90 5.94
CA ASP A 106 12.52 20.49 5.60
C ASP A 106 11.42 19.63 6.27
N LEU A 107 10.61 20.21 7.16
CA LEU A 107 9.66 19.46 7.99
C LEU A 107 8.27 20.10 8.04
N TYR A 108 7.27 19.28 7.72
CA TYR A 108 5.85 19.63 7.80
C TYR A 108 5.15 18.72 8.81
N SER A 109 4.12 19.23 9.48
CA SER A 109 3.29 18.46 10.41
C SER A 109 1.82 18.48 10.02
N TYR A 110 1.13 17.37 10.26
CA TYR A 110 -0.31 17.27 10.15
C TYR A 110 -0.91 16.93 11.52
N ASP A 111 -1.91 17.71 11.95
CA ASP A 111 -2.65 17.47 13.18
C ASP A 111 -3.88 16.60 12.87
N ILE A 112 -3.87 15.36 13.35
CA ILE A 112 -4.90 14.36 13.07
C ILE A 112 -6.27 14.75 13.63
N THR A 113 -6.36 15.72 14.56
CA THR A 113 -7.66 16.26 15.02
C THR A 113 -8.49 16.85 13.88
N LYS A 114 -7.83 17.30 12.81
CA LYS A 114 -8.49 17.81 11.61
C LYS A 114 -9.27 16.74 10.83
N THR A 115 -9.01 15.45 11.08
CA THR A 115 -9.78 14.35 10.50
C THR A 115 -11.18 14.26 11.10
N GLY A 116 -11.36 14.67 12.36
CA GLY A 116 -12.55 14.39 13.16
C GLY A 116 -12.55 13.01 13.83
N ASN A 117 -11.50 12.19 13.64
CA ASN A 117 -11.41 10.82 14.14
C ASN A 117 -10.16 10.61 15.03
N ALA A 118 -9.61 11.67 15.64
CA ALA A 118 -8.34 11.59 16.37
C ALA A 118 -8.35 10.61 17.54
N GLU A 119 -9.43 10.56 18.33
CA GLU A 119 -9.55 9.62 19.45
C GLU A 119 -9.50 8.16 18.96
N GLU A 120 -10.17 7.86 17.85
CA GLU A 120 -10.12 6.52 17.22
C GLU A 120 -8.70 6.18 16.78
N ILE A 121 -8.03 7.11 16.08
CA ILE A 121 -6.66 6.93 15.58
C ILE A 121 -5.68 6.72 16.74
N GLN A 122 -5.80 7.50 17.81
CA GLN A 122 -4.97 7.38 19.01
C GLN A 122 -5.18 6.03 19.70
N ASN A 123 -6.42 5.57 19.79
CA ASN A 123 -6.78 4.32 20.45
C ASN A 123 -6.52 3.07 19.60
N ALA A 124 -6.13 3.22 18.33
CA ALA A 124 -5.79 2.08 17.47
C ALA A 124 -4.56 1.30 17.96
N GLY A 125 -3.68 1.93 18.74
CA GLY A 125 -2.44 1.31 19.20
C GLY A 125 -1.61 0.79 18.02
N SER A 126 -1.21 -0.48 18.06
CA SER A 126 -0.42 -1.14 17.00
C SER A 126 -1.25 -1.67 15.83
N LYS A 127 -2.56 -1.41 15.77
CA LYS A 127 -3.41 -1.89 14.68
C LYS A 127 -3.26 -0.99 13.45
N ASN A 128 -2.80 -1.58 12.34
CA ASN A 128 -2.53 -0.92 11.07
C ASN A 128 -3.83 -0.51 10.32
N LEU A 129 -4.66 0.30 10.96
CA LEU A 129 -6.01 0.61 10.51
C LEU A 129 -6.09 1.75 9.50
N TYR A 130 -5.03 2.55 9.35
CA TYR A 130 -5.08 3.77 8.57
C TYR A 130 -4.05 3.79 7.43
N CYS A 131 -4.38 4.52 6.38
CA CYS A 131 -3.47 4.93 5.33
C CYS A 131 -3.23 6.43 5.43
N VAL A 132 -2.04 6.86 5.06
CA VAL A 132 -1.67 8.26 4.89
C VAL A 132 -1.04 8.49 3.52
N ILE A 133 -1.35 9.63 2.90
CA ILE A 133 -0.63 10.19 1.76
C ILE A 133 -0.28 11.64 2.07
N PHE A 134 1.02 11.94 2.04
CA PHE A 134 1.48 13.31 1.87
C PHE A 134 1.49 13.69 0.39
N SER A 135 1.07 14.91 0.08
CA SER A 135 1.07 15.45 -1.28
C SER A 135 1.33 16.95 -1.29
N ALA A 136 1.67 17.49 -2.46
CA ALA A 136 1.83 18.92 -2.68
C ALA A 136 0.83 19.47 -3.70
N ASP A 137 0.65 20.79 -3.71
CA ASP A 137 -0.15 21.51 -4.71
C ASP A 137 0.42 21.43 -6.15
N THR A 138 1.66 20.99 -6.29
CA THR A 138 2.28 20.67 -7.59
C THR A 138 1.93 19.27 -8.11
N GLN A 139 0.94 18.60 -7.52
CA GLN A 139 0.44 17.26 -7.91
C GLN A 139 1.43 16.10 -7.68
N VAL A 140 2.48 16.32 -6.89
CA VAL A 140 3.35 15.22 -6.42
C VAL A 140 2.79 14.64 -5.13
N GLN A 141 3.00 13.34 -4.93
CA GLN A 141 2.55 12.62 -3.75
C GLN A 141 3.44 11.42 -3.46
N ILE A 142 3.42 10.97 -2.21
CA ILE A 142 3.97 9.66 -1.84
C ILE A 142 2.96 8.55 -2.13
N TYR A 143 3.47 7.32 -2.16
CA TYR A 143 2.67 6.10 -2.18
C TYR A 143 1.85 5.96 -0.89
N ASN A 144 0.75 5.21 -0.94
CA ASN A 144 -0.05 4.87 0.24
C ASN A 144 0.84 4.29 1.32
N THR A 145 0.86 4.94 2.48
CA THR A 145 1.68 4.51 3.62
C THR A 145 0.75 4.11 4.77
N ILE A 146 0.83 2.86 5.21
CA ILE A 146 0.10 2.34 6.37
C ILE A 146 0.57 3.05 7.64
N MET A 147 -0.38 3.33 8.52
CA MET A 147 -0.22 4.00 9.79
C MET A 147 -1.06 3.30 10.87
N ASN A 148 -0.57 3.31 12.10
CA ASN A 148 -1.32 2.97 13.31
C ASN A 148 -1.23 4.11 14.35
N GLY A 149 -1.83 3.93 15.52
CA GLY A 149 -1.83 4.93 16.59
C GLY A 149 -0.44 5.24 17.15
N ASN A 150 0.48 4.28 17.10
CA ASN A 150 1.86 4.45 17.59
C ASN A 150 2.66 5.41 16.69
N CYS A 151 2.31 5.53 15.41
CA CYS A 151 2.95 6.47 14.48
C CYS A 151 2.72 7.96 14.83
N ILE A 152 1.85 8.27 15.79
CA ILE A 152 1.64 9.65 16.25
C ILE A 152 2.91 10.15 16.94
N GLY A 153 3.37 11.32 16.53
CA GLY A 153 4.66 11.89 16.91
C GLY A 153 5.79 11.52 15.96
N ASP A 154 5.59 10.54 15.08
CA ASP A 154 6.62 10.05 14.16
C ASP A 154 6.64 10.81 12.82
N THR A 155 7.72 10.61 12.07
CA THR A 155 8.00 11.26 10.80
C THR A 155 8.01 10.25 9.66
N VAL A 156 7.21 10.54 8.63
CA VAL A 156 7.30 9.87 7.32
C VAL A 156 8.44 10.49 6.52
N TYR A 157 9.24 9.64 5.87
CA TYR A 157 10.30 10.05 4.96
C TYR A 157 10.25 9.21 3.68
N VAL A 158 10.73 9.77 2.56
CA VAL A 158 10.88 9.07 1.29
C VAL A 158 12.17 8.26 1.31
N THR A 159 12.08 6.98 0.94
CA THR A 159 13.21 6.03 1.01
C THR A 159 14.19 6.18 -0.16
N GLY A 160 13.79 6.88 -1.22
CA GLY A 160 14.50 6.97 -2.50
C GLY A 160 14.08 5.90 -3.50
N ASN A 161 13.29 4.89 -3.08
CA ASN A 161 12.76 3.86 -3.97
C ASN A 161 11.51 4.35 -4.71
N LYS A 162 11.24 3.69 -5.85
CA LYS A 162 10.00 3.84 -6.61
C LYS A 162 9.24 2.54 -6.60
N ILE A 163 7.92 2.63 -6.43
CA ILE A 163 7.00 1.51 -6.45
C ILE A 163 6.11 1.61 -7.69
N GLU A 164 5.79 0.48 -8.31
CA GLU A 164 4.78 0.45 -9.37
C GLU A 164 3.41 0.83 -8.82
N ASN A 165 2.73 1.77 -9.46
CA ASN A 165 1.41 2.19 -9.01
C ASN A 165 0.42 1.01 -9.13
N PRO A 166 -0.31 0.64 -8.06
CA PRO A 166 -1.17 -0.54 -8.07
C PRO A 166 -2.31 -0.48 -9.10
N LYS A 167 -2.78 0.74 -9.44
CA LYS A 167 -3.87 0.96 -10.41
C LYS A 167 -3.38 1.10 -11.84
N ASP A 168 -2.32 1.86 -12.05
CA ASP A 168 -1.78 2.18 -13.37
C ASP A 168 -0.31 1.80 -13.44
N SER A 169 -0.04 0.62 -13.99
CA SER A 169 1.32 0.07 -14.06
C SER A 169 2.27 0.85 -14.97
N ASN A 170 1.79 1.84 -15.74
CA ASN A 170 2.65 2.76 -16.47
C ASN A 170 3.20 3.89 -15.58
N LYS A 171 2.71 4.01 -14.35
CA LYS A 171 3.12 5.00 -13.37
C LYS A 171 3.90 4.37 -12.24
N THR A 172 4.76 5.18 -11.65
CA THR A 172 5.49 4.84 -10.43
C THR A 172 5.18 5.85 -9.35
N ASP A 173 4.95 5.36 -8.14
CA ASP A 173 4.79 6.18 -6.95
C ASP A 173 6.10 6.26 -6.16
N THR A 174 6.18 7.28 -5.30
CA THR A 174 7.35 7.50 -4.43
C THR A 174 7.18 6.72 -3.14
N GLU A 175 8.07 5.77 -2.86
CA GLU A 175 8.00 4.98 -1.63
C GLU A 175 8.34 5.85 -0.41
N ALA A 176 7.56 5.68 0.65
CA ALA A 176 7.80 6.35 1.93
C ALA A 176 7.62 5.38 3.10
N ALA A 177 8.35 5.63 4.18
CA ALA A 177 8.35 4.82 5.39
C ALA A 177 8.35 5.72 6.64
N TRP A 178 8.08 5.11 7.79
CA TRP A 178 8.15 5.78 9.10
C TRP A 178 9.54 5.65 9.70
N LYS A 179 10.05 6.71 10.34
CA LYS A 179 11.41 6.70 10.92
C LYS A 179 11.52 5.77 12.13
N ASN A 180 10.50 5.70 12.97
CA ASN A 180 10.56 4.98 14.24
C ASN A 180 9.59 3.77 14.31
N HIS A 181 8.69 3.63 13.34
CA HIS A 181 7.68 2.54 13.30
C HIS A 181 7.79 1.70 12.02
N PRO A 182 8.81 0.84 11.90
CA PRO A 182 9.07 0.05 10.69
C PRO A 182 8.02 -1.05 10.42
N GLU A 183 7.15 -1.36 11.38
CA GLU A 183 5.97 -2.21 11.19
C GLU A 183 4.87 -1.54 10.35
N CYS A 184 4.94 -0.20 10.24
CA CYS A 184 4.18 0.63 9.32
C CYS A 184 5.05 1.00 8.11
N GLY A 185 4.45 1.51 7.04
CA GLY A 185 5.22 1.86 5.85
C GLY A 185 4.43 1.68 4.56
N PRO A 186 5.09 1.51 3.39
CA PRO A 186 4.39 1.45 2.12
C PRO A 186 3.40 0.27 2.11
N GLN A 187 2.15 0.54 1.74
CA GLN A 187 1.07 -0.44 1.75
C GLN A 187 1.42 -1.66 0.89
N LYS A 188 1.35 -2.86 1.48
CA LYS A 188 1.60 -4.10 0.77
C LYS A 188 0.39 -4.46 -0.10
N VAL A 189 0.60 -4.61 -1.41
CA VAL A 189 -0.44 -5.00 -2.38
C VAL A 189 0.14 -5.83 -3.52
N ILE A 190 -0.73 -6.49 -4.28
CA ILE A 190 -0.39 -7.10 -5.57
C ILE A 190 -0.85 -6.14 -6.68
N THR A 191 0.09 -5.69 -7.52
CA THR A 191 -0.23 -4.74 -8.61
C THR A 191 -0.91 -5.43 -9.78
N SER A 192 -1.46 -4.62 -10.69
CA SER A 192 -2.04 -5.11 -11.94
C SER A 192 -1.05 -5.81 -12.88
N THR A 193 0.27 -5.68 -12.70
CA THR A 193 1.26 -6.50 -13.45
C THR A 193 1.70 -7.75 -12.69
N SER A 194 1.04 -8.05 -11.58
CA SER A 194 1.27 -9.24 -10.74
C SER A 194 2.59 -9.16 -9.98
N LYS A 195 2.91 -7.99 -9.44
CA LYS A 195 4.06 -7.80 -8.54
C LYS A 195 3.59 -7.52 -7.13
N VAL A 196 4.24 -8.11 -6.14
CA VAL A 196 4.08 -7.69 -4.74
C VAL A 196 4.93 -6.44 -4.52
N VAL A 197 4.29 -5.36 -4.08
CA VAL A 197 4.95 -4.10 -3.72
C VAL A 197 4.56 -3.71 -2.29
N GLY A 198 5.34 -2.82 -1.68
CA GLY A 198 5.14 -2.39 -0.30
C GLY A 198 5.49 -3.48 0.72
N THR A 199 5.39 -3.12 1.99
CA THR A 199 5.85 -3.95 3.11
C THR A 199 4.83 -4.07 4.23
N ALA A 200 3.98 -3.06 4.44
CA ALA A 200 3.04 -3.02 5.56
C ALA A 200 1.64 -3.46 5.13
N LEU A 201 1.09 -4.47 5.81
CA LEU A 201 -0.30 -4.89 5.62
C LEU A 201 -1.24 -4.00 6.45
N ALA A 202 -2.40 -3.68 5.87
CA ALA A 202 -3.50 -3.09 6.61
C ALA A 202 -4.10 -4.14 7.56
N ASP A 203 -4.63 -3.68 8.70
CA ASP A 203 -5.39 -4.53 9.62
C ASP A 203 -6.55 -5.21 8.88
N GLY A 204 -6.77 -6.49 9.15
CA GLY A 204 -7.75 -7.30 8.40
C GLY A 204 -7.28 -7.78 7.02
N THR A 205 -6.02 -7.52 6.64
CA THR A 205 -5.41 -8.05 5.41
C THR A 205 -4.22 -8.94 5.74
N THR A 206 -4.12 -10.09 5.06
CA THR A 206 -2.96 -10.97 5.08
C THR A 206 -2.42 -11.18 3.67
N ASP A 207 -1.25 -11.79 3.55
CA ASP A 207 -0.73 -12.21 2.25
C ASP A 207 -1.67 -13.19 1.53
N VAL A 208 -2.42 -14.00 2.29
CA VAL A 208 -3.41 -14.92 1.74
C VAL A 208 -4.62 -14.15 1.21
N THR A 209 -5.14 -13.18 1.96
CA THR A 209 -6.28 -12.37 1.49
C THR A 209 -5.90 -11.54 0.27
N LEU A 210 -4.67 -11.01 0.19
CA LEU A 210 -4.18 -10.27 -0.98
C LEU A 210 -4.24 -11.13 -2.25
N LEU A 211 -3.79 -12.38 -2.20
CA LEU A 211 -3.86 -13.27 -3.36
C LEU A 211 -5.29 -13.71 -3.67
N ALA A 212 -6.13 -13.92 -2.64
CA ALA A 212 -7.54 -14.23 -2.83
C ALA A 212 -8.27 -13.09 -3.58
N ASP A 213 -8.08 -11.84 -3.15
CA ASP A 213 -8.66 -10.66 -3.79
C ASP A 213 -8.14 -10.50 -5.22
N TYR A 214 -6.83 -10.65 -5.43
CA TYR A 214 -6.24 -10.61 -6.76
C TYR A 214 -6.86 -11.64 -7.73
N LEU A 215 -7.08 -12.88 -7.29
CA LEU A 215 -7.71 -13.90 -8.13
C LEU A 215 -9.19 -13.60 -8.41
N LEU A 216 -9.92 -13.07 -7.44
CA LEU A 216 -11.32 -12.68 -7.59
C LEU A 216 -11.50 -11.50 -8.57
N ASP A 217 -10.54 -10.58 -8.60
CA ASP A 217 -10.51 -9.43 -9.51
C ASP A 217 -10.19 -9.83 -10.96
N TYR A 218 -9.33 -10.84 -11.15
CA TYR A 218 -8.86 -11.28 -12.48
C TYR A 218 -9.53 -12.56 -13.02
N VAL A 219 -10.57 -13.05 -12.35
CA VAL A 219 -11.51 -14.02 -12.90
C VAL A 219 -12.83 -13.31 -13.11
N SER A 220 -13.32 -13.27 -14.35
CA SER A 220 -14.57 -12.58 -14.69
C SER A 220 -15.80 -13.25 -14.06
N ASP A 221 -16.95 -12.56 -14.10
CA ASP A 221 -18.22 -13.11 -13.61
C ASP A 221 -18.70 -14.33 -14.40
N GLU A 222 -18.19 -14.52 -15.62
CA GLU A 222 -18.43 -15.72 -16.43
C GLU A 222 -17.43 -16.86 -16.15
N GLY A 223 -16.56 -16.71 -15.14
CA GLY A 223 -15.54 -17.71 -14.81
C GLY A 223 -14.44 -17.80 -15.86
N VAL A 224 -14.11 -16.68 -16.52
CA VAL A 224 -13.00 -16.63 -17.47
C VAL A 224 -11.82 -15.93 -16.80
N ALA A 225 -10.71 -16.64 -16.67
CA ALA A 225 -9.47 -16.10 -16.12
C ALA A 225 -8.76 -15.19 -17.14
N ASP A 226 -8.28 -14.03 -16.67
CA ASP A 226 -7.27 -13.25 -17.40
C ASP A 226 -5.91 -13.92 -17.25
N THR A 227 -5.55 -14.77 -18.21
CA THR A 227 -4.31 -15.55 -18.18
C THR A 227 -3.05 -14.69 -18.19
N SER A 228 -3.11 -13.43 -18.64
CA SER A 228 -1.97 -12.50 -18.52
C SER A 228 -1.61 -12.16 -17.06
N LYS A 229 -2.53 -12.46 -16.14
CA LYS A 229 -2.47 -12.21 -14.70
C LYS A 229 -2.46 -13.50 -13.90
N THR A 230 -3.40 -14.40 -14.15
CA THR A 230 -3.60 -15.61 -13.34
C THR A 230 -2.53 -16.67 -13.57
N ASP A 231 -1.83 -16.67 -14.70
CA ASP A 231 -0.74 -17.63 -14.95
C ASP A 231 0.48 -17.38 -14.02
N LYS A 232 0.58 -16.17 -13.45
CA LYS A 232 1.63 -15.80 -12.48
C LYS A 232 1.29 -16.16 -11.03
N THR A 233 0.18 -16.86 -10.80
CA THR A 233 -0.28 -17.22 -9.44
C THR A 233 0.77 -18.03 -8.68
N GLN A 234 1.48 -18.94 -9.36
CA GLN A 234 2.55 -19.72 -8.72
C GLN A 234 3.69 -18.84 -8.20
N ASP A 235 4.08 -17.80 -8.95
CA ASP A 235 5.16 -16.90 -8.55
C ASP A 235 4.74 -16.06 -7.34
N LEU A 236 3.49 -15.58 -7.33
CA LEU A 236 2.91 -14.86 -6.19
C LEU A 236 2.85 -15.74 -4.95
N ILE A 237 2.39 -16.99 -5.08
CA ILE A 237 2.37 -17.99 -3.99
C ILE A 237 3.77 -18.16 -3.40
N ASN A 238 4.79 -18.31 -4.25
CA ASN A 238 6.17 -18.52 -3.81
C ASN A 238 6.75 -17.27 -3.13
N GLN A 239 6.49 -16.09 -3.70
CA GLN A 239 6.97 -14.82 -3.17
C GLN A 239 6.35 -14.50 -1.80
N LEU A 240 5.04 -14.72 -1.67
CA LEU A 240 4.28 -14.49 -0.44
C LEU A 240 4.45 -15.64 0.57
N LYS A 241 4.96 -16.80 0.14
CA LYS A 241 5.15 -18.02 0.95
C LYS A 241 3.86 -18.48 1.63
N ILE A 242 2.77 -18.51 0.85
CA ILE A 242 1.42 -18.85 1.33
C ILE A 242 0.94 -20.19 0.77
N SER A 243 -0.02 -20.81 1.46
CA SER A 243 -0.63 -22.07 1.04
C SER A 243 -1.75 -21.81 0.02
N PRO A 244 -1.79 -22.49 -1.14
CA PRO A 244 -2.91 -22.43 -2.08
C PRO A 244 -4.25 -22.84 -1.46
N VAL A 245 -4.25 -23.79 -0.51
CA VAL A 245 -5.47 -24.20 0.22
C VAL A 245 -6.02 -23.06 1.09
N ALA A 246 -5.18 -22.37 1.85
CA ALA A 246 -5.56 -21.18 2.62
C ALA A 246 -6.12 -20.05 1.73
N VAL A 247 -5.57 -19.87 0.52
CA VAL A 247 -6.10 -18.90 -0.46
C VAL A 247 -7.51 -19.32 -0.89
N MET A 248 -7.72 -20.60 -1.19
CA MET A 248 -9.04 -21.12 -1.56
C MET A 248 -10.08 -20.95 -0.42
N SER A 249 -9.67 -21.18 0.83
CA SER A 249 -10.52 -20.94 2.01
C SER A 249 -11.01 -19.49 2.10
N ASN A 250 -10.13 -18.52 1.83
CA ASN A 250 -10.50 -17.10 1.82
C ASN A 250 -11.35 -16.72 0.61
N VAL A 251 -11.09 -17.30 -0.56
CA VAL A 251 -11.94 -17.14 -1.76
C VAL A 251 -13.36 -17.62 -1.45
N ASN A 252 -13.51 -18.80 -0.85
CA ASN A 252 -14.82 -19.32 -0.45
C ASN A 252 -15.51 -18.38 0.56
N PHE A 253 -14.79 -17.90 1.58
CA PHE A 253 -15.32 -16.94 2.55
C PHE A 253 -15.84 -15.66 1.89
N LYS A 254 -15.06 -15.05 1.00
CA LYS A 254 -15.44 -13.81 0.30
C LYS A 254 -16.61 -14.01 -0.65
N LEU A 255 -16.61 -15.09 -1.44
CA LEU A 255 -17.72 -15.42 -2.33
C LEU A 255 -19.04 -15.63 -1.57
N GLU A 256 -19.00 -16.34 -0.44
CA GLU A 256 -20.17 -16.45 0.44
C GLU A 256 -20.63 -15.09 0.97
N GLY A 257 -19.69 -14.22 1.34
CA GLY A 257 -19.96 -12.85 1.76
C GLY A 257 -20.70 -12.06 0.68
N PHE A 258 -20.18 -12.06 -0.56
CA PHE A 258 -20.80 -11.34 -1.68
C PHE A 258 -22.21 -11.84 -1.99
N VAL A 259 -22.45 -13.14 -1.91
CA VAL A 259 -23.79 -13.71 -2.10
C VAL A 259 -24.73 -13.30 -0.97
N LYS A 260 -24.27 -13.35 0.30
CA LYS A 260 -25.07 -12.93 1.47
C LYS A 260 -25.43 -11.44 1.44
N GLU A 261 -24.51 -10.61 0.94
CA GLU A 261 -24.71 -9.17 0.76
C GLU A 261 -25.48 -8.81 -0.52
N GLU A 262 -25.90 -9.81 -1.31
CA GLU A 262 -26.59 -9.64 -2.60
C GLU A 262 -25.82 -8.80 -3.64
N THR A 263 -24.50 -8.69 -3.48
CA THR A 263 -23.60 -8.01 -4.43
C THR A 263 -23.17 -8.92 -5.58
N MET A 264 -23.40 -10.22 -5.45
CA MET A 264 -23.10 -11.24 -6.45
C MET A 264 -24.15 -12.36 -6.43
N THR A 265 -24.45 -12.96 -7.60
CA THR A 265 -25.34 -14.12 -7.66
C THR A 265 -24.59 -15.40 -7.31
N GLN A 266 -25.32 -16.42 -6.83
CA GLN A 266 -24.73 -17.73 -6.56
C GLN A 266 -24.12 -18.38 -7.82
N ASP A 267 -24.70 -18.15 -9.00
CA ASP A 267 -24.16 -18.66 -10.27
C ASP A 267 -22.78 -18.07 -10.58
N VAL A 268 -22.65 -16.74 -10.46
CA VAL A 268 -21.37 -16.04 -10.66
C VAL A 268 -20.33 -16.50 -9.64
N ALA A 269 -20.73 -16.63 -8.37
CA ALA A 269 -19.85 -17.14 -7.33
C ALA A 269 -19.33 -18.55 -7.64
N ASN A 270 -20.21 -19.45 -8.10
CA ASN A 270 -19.83 -20.81 -8.48
C ASN A 270 -18.87 -20.84 -9.69
N LYS A 271 -19.08 -20.00 -10.70
CA LYS A 271 -18.21 -19.89 -11.88
C LYS A 271 -16.81 -19.39 -11.51
N LYS A 272 -16.74 -18.33 -10.69
CA LYS A 272 -15.45 -17.81 -10.17
C LYS A 272 -14.73 -18.87 -9.35
N LYS A 273 -15.45 -19.51 -8.42
CA LYS A 273 -14.93 -20.59 -7.57
C LYS A 273 -14.27 -21.70 -8.40
N ALA A 274 -15.01 -22.29 -9.34
CA ALA A 274 -14.53 -23.42 -10.15
C ALA A 274 -13.25 -23.07 -10.95
N THR A 275 -13.17 -21.83 -11.43
CA THR A 275 -12.00 -21.33 -12.17
C THR A 275 -10.79 -21.19 -11.25
N ILE A 276 -10.99 -20.61 -10.06
CA ILE A 276 -9.94 -20.41 -9.06
C ILE A 276 -9.44 -21.75 -8.52
N GLU A 277 -10.33 -22.72 -8.28
CA GLU A 277 -9.95 -24.10 -7.92
C GLU A 277 -9.02 -24.73 -8.98
N GLY A 278 -9.34 -24.54 -10.27
CA GLY A 278 -8.50 -24.98 -11.38
C GLY A 278 -7.11 -24.35 -11.40
N ILE A 279 -7.02 -23.04 -11.11
CA ILE A 279 -5.75 -22.31 -11.04
C ILE A 279 -4.92 -22.81 -9.85
N LEU A 280 -5.49 -22.83 -8.65
CA LEU A 280 -4.79 -23.20 -7.41
C LEU A 280 -4.43 -24.68 -7.37
N GLY A 281 -5.28 -25.56 -7.91
CA GLY A 281 -5.00 -27.01 -8.04
C GLY A 281 -3.86 -27.34 -9.00
N ASN A 282 -3.41 -26.37 -9.80
CA ASN A 282 -2.23 -26.48 -10.64
C ASN A 282 -0.96 -25.88 -9.99
N CYS A 283 -1.05 -25.33 -8.79
CA CYS A 283 0.09 -24.80 -8.07
C CYS A 283 0.79 -25.87 -7.20
N THR A 284 1.96 -25.49 -6.70
CA THR A 284 2.75 -26.15 -5.66
C THR A 284 2.66 -25.32 -4.38
N ASP A 285 2.79 -25.98 -3.24
CA ASP A 285 2.64 -25.37 -1.92
C ASP A 285 4.02 -25.16 -1.27
N PRO A 286 4.55 -23.93 -1.22
CA PRO A 286 5.83 -23.65 -0.59
C PRO A 286 5.82 -23.88 0.93
N THR A 287 4.66 -23.87 1.57
CA THR A 287 4.51 -24.17 3.00
C THR A 287 4.64 -25.66 3.30
N LYS A 288 4.47 -26.50 2.28
CA LYS A 288 4.66 -27.96 2.31
C LYS A 288 5.88 -28.39 1.50
N GLY A 289 6.94 -27.58 1.47
CA GLY A 289 8.19 -27.93 0.80
C GLY A 289 8.14 -27.93 -0.74
N GLY A 290 7.14 -27.28 -1.35
CA GLY A 290 6.98 -27.20 -2.80
C GLY A 290 6.25 -28.40 -3.41
N GLU A 291 5.55 -29.19 -2.60
CA GLU A 291 4.74 -30.30 -3.08
C GLU A 291 3.58 -29.82 -3.95
N LYS A 292 3.16 -30.66 -4.91
CA LYS A 292 1.96 -30.37 -5.70
C LYS A 292 0.75 -30.35 -4.77
N VAL A 293 -0.08 -29.32 -4.91
CA VAL A 293 -1.29 -29.18 -4.10
C VAL A 293 -2.22 -30.38 -4.33
N ASN A 294 -2.78 -30.90 -3.24
CA ASN A 294 -3.85 -31.89 -3.30
C ASN A 294 -5.15 -31.23 -3.78
N LYS A 295 -5.65 -31.65 -4.93
CA LYS A 295 -6.88 -31.10 -5.53
C LYS A 295 -8.10 -31.33 -4.64
N ASP A 296 -8.14 -32.42 -3.88
CA ASP A 296 -9.25 -32.69 -2.97
C ASP A 296 -9.25 -31.73 -1.78
N GLU A 297 -8.07 -31.29 -1.31
CA GLU A 297 -7.96 -30.27 -0.25
C GLU A 297 -8.45 -28.90 -0.75
N ILE A 298 -8.17 -28.56 -2.01
CA ILE A 298 -8.66 -27.32 -2.63
C ILE A 298 -10.19 -27.35 -2.77
N ASN A 299 -10.73 -28.43 -3.36
CA ASN A 299 -12.16 -28.55 -3.60
C ASN A 299 -12.99 -28.55 -2.31
N ASN A 300 -12.42 -29.10 -1.23
CA ASN A 300 -13.05 -29.19 0.08
C ASN A 300 -12.61 -28.10 1.06
N ALA A 301 -11.89 -27.07 0.60
CA ALA A 301 -11.40 -25.99 1.46
C ALA A 301 -12.57 -25.27 2.14
N GLU A 302 -12.58 -25.24 3.47
CA GLU A 302 -13.62 -24.57 4.25
C GLU A 302 -13.57 -23.05 4.06
N ALA A 303 -14.72 -22.38 4.05
CA ALA A 303 -14.77 -20.92 4.04
C ALA A 303 -14.25 -20.35 5.38
N LYS A 304 -13.07 -19.74 5.36
CA LYS A 304 -12.44 -19.14 6.54
C LYS A 304 -11.77 -17.81 6.18
N ASN A 305 -11.87 -16.86 7.11
CA ASN A 305 -11.15 -15.60 7.05
C ASN A 305 -9.90 -15.72 7.92
N ASP A 306 -8.72 -15.84 7.30
CA ASP A 306 -7.46 -15.97 8.04
C ASP A 306 -7.05 -14.66 8.73
N ALA A 307 -7.52 -13.51 8.22
CA ALA A 307 -7.30 -12.22 8.88
C ALA A 307 -8.04 -12.11 10.23
N ALA A 308 -9.05 -12.93 10.49
CA ALA A 308 -9.71 -13.00 11.79
C ALA A 308 -8.83 -13.71 12.84
N GLU A 309 -7.96 -14.63 12.42
CA GLU A 309 -7.06 -15.37 13.31
C GLU A 309 -5.82 -14.53 13.68
N SER A 310 -5.36 -13.63 12.79
CA SER A 310 -4.22 -12.73 13.07
C SER A 310 -4.49 -11.65 14.12
N ASN A 311 -5.76 -11.39 14.46
CA ASN A 311 -6.17 -10.39 15.45
C ASN A 311 -6.19 -10.92 16.89
N GLY A 312 -5.86 -12.20 17.10
CA GLY A 312 -5.67 -12.81 18.41
C GLY A 312 -4.21 -12.73 18.85
N GLY A 313 -3.87 -11.76 19.70
CA GLY A 313 -2.55 -11.65 20.31
C GLY A 313 -2.05 -12.97 20.91
N SER A 314 -0.75 -13.23 20.71
CA SER A 314 0.09 -14.26 21.35
C SER A 314 -0.53 -14.92 22.60
N SER A 315 -0.85 -16.22 22.50
CA SER A 315 -0.80 -17.10 23.66
C SER A 315 -0.18 -18.45 23.30
N ASN A 316 0.70 -18.86 24.20
CA ASN A 316 1.59 -19.99 24.16
C ASN A 316 0.85 -21.34 24.12
N SER A 317 1.51 -22.36 23.56
CA SER A 317 1.19 -23.79 23.54
C SER A 317 0.26 -24.33 24.64
N GLY A 318 -0.75 -25.12 24.26
CA GLY A 318 -1.50 -25.99 25.19
C GLY A 318 -2.58 -26.84 24.51
N SER A 319 -2.38 -28.15 24.52
CA SER A 319 -3.24 -29.16 23.89
C SER A 319 -4.65 -29.32 24.50
N SER A 320 -5.55 -29.79 23.64
CA SER A 320 -6.74 -30.65 23.88
C SER A 320 -8.11 -30.08 24.31
N SER A 321 -9.06 -30.32 23.39
CA SER A 321 -10.41 -30.87 23.57
C SER A 321 -11.63 -29.97 23.84
N ASN A 322 -12.58 -30.14 22.91
CA ASN A 322 -14.04 -30.15 23.00
C ASN A 322 -14.83 -28.84 23.19
N GLY A 323 -15.50 -28.44 22.10
CA GLY A 323 -16.95 -28.26 22.04
C GLY A 323 -17.53 -27.06 22.80
N SER A 324 -17.80 -25.98 22.07
CA SER A 324 -18.99 -25.13 22.29
C SER A 324 -19.18 -24.22 21.08
N SER A 325 -20.29 -24.43 20.37
CA SER A 325 -20.81 -23.53 19.35
C SER A 325 -21.26 -22.22 20.00
N SER A 326 -20.55 -21.13 19.72
CA SER A 326 -21.01 -19.76 20.01
C SER A 326 -21.05 -18.98 18.71
N ASN A 327 -22.27 -18.68 18.28
CA ASN A 327 -22.61 -17.87 17.12
C ASN A 327 -22.21 -16.41 17.41
N GLY A 328 -21.03 -15.99 16.95
CA GLY A 328 -20.59 -14.60 16.96
C GLY A 328 -20.89 -13.96 15.60
N SER A 329 -21.96 -13.17 15.52
CA SER A 329 -22.21 -12.30 14.36
C SER A 329 -21.06 -11.31 14.22
N SER A 330 -20.19 -11.56 13.24
CA SER A 330 -19.21 -10.60 12.74
C SER A 330 -19.78 -9.96 11.48
N ASN A 331 -19.94 -8.63 11.53
CA ASN A 331 -20.36 -7.81 10.42
C ASN A 331 -19.15 -7.65 9.50
N GLY A 332 -18.93 -8.62 8.61
CA GLY A 332 -17.86 -8.58 7.62
C GLY A 332 -18.31 -7.73 6.44
N SER A 333 -18.02 -6.42 6.46
CA SER A 333 -18.26 -5.55 5.32
C SER A 333 -17.24 -5.88 4.22
N SER A 334 -17.73 -6.32 3.06
CA SER A 334 -16.90 -6.41 1.88
C SER A 334 -16.50 -5.00 1.41
N SER A 335 -15.21 -4.73 1.32
CA SER A 335 -14.70 -3.43 0.91
C SER A 335 -13.88 -3.58 -0.38
N GLY A 336 -14.49 -3.16 -1.49
CA GLY A 336 -13.77 -2.85 -2.72
C GLY A 336 -12.87 -1.65 -2.49
N SER A 337 -11.60 -1.81 -2.87
CA SER A 337 -10.54 -0.82 -2.70
C SER A 337 -10.84 0.52 -3.36
N ASN A 338 -11.51 1.43 -2.64
CA ASN A 338 -11.65 2.83 -3.04
C ASN A 338 -10.38 3.60 -2.68
N SER A 339 -9.34 3.43 -3.49
CA SER A 339 -8.21 4.35 -3.49
C SER A 339 -8.63 5.65 -4.14
N VAL A 340 -8.32 6.77 -3.49
CA VAL A 340 -8.55 8.12 -4.02
C VAL A 340 -7.96 8.22 -5.42
N GLN A 341 -8.81 8.62 -6.36
CA GLN A 341 -8.46 8.77 -7.77
C GLN A 341 -7.53 9.99 -7.89
N SER A 342 -6.29 9.74 -8.29
CA SER A 342 -5.27 10.77 -8.49
C SER A 342 -5.83 11.90 -9.37
N GLY A 343 -5.73 13.15 -8.90
CA GLY A 343 -6.26 14.36 -9.52
C GLY A 343 -5.55 14.80 -10.80
N GLN A 344 -5.36 13.90 -11.77
CA GLN A 344 -5.24 14.27 -13.17
C GLN A 344 -6.47 13.74 -13.89
N GLU A 345 -7.29 14.64 -14.43
CA GLU A 345 -8.44 14.26 -15.22
C GLU A 345 -8.02 13.33 -16.35
N THR A 346 -8.54 12.10 -16.29
CA THR A 346 -8.84 11.34 -17.50
C THR A 346 -10.14 10.63 -17.19
N THR A 347 -11.21 11.02 -17.89
CA THR A 347 -12.47 10.31 -17.91
C THR A 347 -12.18 8.85 -18.27
N ILE A 348 -12.14 7.99 -17.26
CA ILE A 348 -12.03 6.54 -17.42
C ILE A 348 -13.32 6.00 -16.81
N PHE A 349 -14.15 5.42 -17.68
CA PHE A 349 -15.32 4.67 -17.28
C PHE A 349 -14.87 3.56 -16.34
N PHE A 350 -15.21 3.68 -15.06
CA PHE A 350 -15.27 2.51 -14.22
C PHE A 350 -16.34 1.61 -14.82
N VAL A 351 -15.93 0.50 -15.43
CA VAL A 351 -16.82 -0.63 -15.62
C VAL A 351 -16.98 -1.25 -14.23
N PHE A 352 -17.75 -0.58 -13.38
CA PHE A 352 -18.48 -1.26 -12.33
C PHE A 352 -19.50 -2.12 -13.07
N ALA A 353 -19.30 -3.43 -13.06
CA ALA A 353 -20.34 -4.40 -13.39
C ALA A 353 -21.41 -4.40 -12.28
N GLY A 354 -22.06 -3.25 -12.10
CA GLY A 354 -23.13 -3.00 -11.14
C GLY A 354 -24.25 -2.27 -11.86
N VAL A 355 -25.33 -2.99 -12.11
CA VAL A 355 -26.55 -2.55 -12.78
C VAL A 355 -27.07 -1.24 -12.13
N MET A 356 -26.98 -0.13 -12.86
CA MET A 356 -27.78 1.07 -12.56
C MET A 356 -29.21 0.83 -13.06
N VAL A 357 -30.11 0.48 -12.13
CA VAL A 357 -31.56 0.57 -12.36
C VAL A 357 -31.93 2.05 -12.45
N ALA A 358 -32.25 2.52 -13.65
CA ALA A 358 -32.76 3.87 -13.87
C ALA A 358 -34.20 3.97 -13.35
N ALA A 359 -34.40 4.61 -12.19
CA ALA A 359 -35.70 5.09 -11.77
C ALA A 359 -36.07 6.35 -12.57
N ALA A 360 -36.78 6.18 -13.68
CA ALA A 360 -37.35 7.27 -14.46
C ALA A 360 -38.51 7.93 -13.68
N GLY A 361 -38.21 9.01 -12.96
CA GLY A 361 -39.22 9.92 -12.42
C GLY A 361 -39.81 10.79 -13.54
N VAL A 362 -41.04 10.49 -13.96
CA VAL A 362 -41.82 11.32 -14.89
C VAL A 362 -42.23 12.61 -14.19
N PHE A 363 -41.55 13.72 -14.49
CA PHE A 363 -42.01 15.05 -14.13
C PHE A 363 -43.04 15.56 -15.14
N PHE A 364 -44.29 15.67 -14.67
CA PHE A 364 -45.39 16.35 -15.34
C PHE A 364 -45.06 17.85 -15.49
N LEU A 365 -44.95 18.34 -16.72
CA LEU A 365 -45.04 19.77 -17.03
C LEU A 365 -46.48 20.12 -17.43
N VAL A 366 -47.23 20.63 -16.45
CA VAL A 366 -48.50 21.33 -16.69
C VAL A 366 -48.17 22.68 -17.34
N ARG A 367 -48.48 22.81 -18.64
CA ARG A 367 -48.49 24.10 -19.33
C ARG A 367 -49.84 24.77 -19.11
N ARG A 368 -49.89 25.74 -18.20
CA ARG A 368 -51.02 26.66 -18.07
C ARG A 368 -51.02 27.60 -19.28
N ARG A 369 -52.06 27.53 -20.11
CA ARG A 369 -52.42 28.54 -21.11
C ARG A 369 -53.53 29.36 -20.47
N GLU A 370 -53.33 30.65 -20.28
CA GLU A 370 -54.42 31.61 -20.12
C GLU A 370 -54.52 32.42 -21.41
N ASN A 371 -55.77 32.64 -21.81
CA ASN A 371 -56.19 33.39 -23.00
C ASN A 371 -56.01 34.90 -22.80
#